data_AF-A0A7S1JDK5-F1
#
_entry.id   AF-A0A7S1JDK5-F1
#
_cell.length_a   1.000
_cell.length_b   1.000
_cell.length_c   1.000
_cell.angle_alpha   90.00
_cell.angle_beta   90.00
_cell.angle_gamma   90.00
#
_symmetry.space_group_name_H-M   'P 1'
#
loop_
_entity.id
_entity.type
_entity.pdbx_description
1 polymer ?
#
loop_
_entity_poly.entity_id
_entity_poly.type
_entity_poly.pdbx_seq_one_letter_code
_entity_poly.pdbx_strand_id
1 'polypeptide(L)'
;KRVPPGVVSATPPQSGPQMQAGPEDQPGGPASQQKATGSGFVWDDNGHIVTNAHVVHGADKVMVSTGDQQQYAAKLVATDPDTDIAVLRVEDPAAIAKCHPCAMGSSSNLQVGQTVLAIGNPFGLDHSLTTGVVSGTERIIQGLSGKPISGVIQTDAAVKPGNSGGPLLNSSGEVIGINSQIMSASRSSAGIGFAVPINTVKVIVDELIAHGKITRAALGVTLGSKETL
;
A
#
# COMPACT_ATOMS: atom_id res chain seq x y z
N LYS A 1 4.28 22.20 1.15
CA LYS A 1 2.92 21.66 0.86
C LYS A 1 2.54 20.75 2.03
N ARG A 2 1.34 20.88 2.60
CA ARG A 2 0.86 19.97 3.65
C ARG A 2 0.56 18.60 3.04
N VAL A 3 0.79 17.54 3.81
CA VAL A 3 0.38 16.18 3.48
C VAL A 3 -1.15 16.17 3.26
N PRO A 4 -1.68 15.51 2.21
CA PRO A 4 -3.12 15.44 2.03
C PRO A 4 -3.78 14.85 3.28
N PRO A 5 -4.89 15.44 3.76
CA PRO A 5 -5.57 14.97 4.96
C PRO A 5 -6.09 13.52 4.85
N GLY A 6 -6.14 12.96 3.64
CA GLY A 6 -6.60 11.61 3.37
C GLY A 6 -5.59 10.49 3.66
N VAL A 7 -4.35 10.75 4.09
CA VAL A 7 -3.38 9.67 4.38
C VAL A 7 -3.57 9.15 5.81
N VAL A 8 -3.66 7.82 5.94
CA VAL A 8 -3.91 7.13 7.21
C VAL A 8 -2.87 6.04 7.49
N SER A 9 -2.72 5.65 8.75
CA SER A 9 -1.97 4.43 9.11
C SER A 9 -2.91 3.25 9.19
N ALA A 10 -2.50 2.08 8.68
CA ALA A 10 -3.21 0.81 8.84
C ALA A 10 -2.36 -0.15 9.68
N THR A 11 -2.91 -0.63 10.80
CA THR A 11 -2.20 -1.53 11.71
C THR A 11 -3.11 -2.69 12.12
N PRO A 12 -2.67 -3.95 11.97
CA PRO A 12 -3.31 -5.10 12.60
C PRO A 12 -3.27 -4.98 14.14
N PRO A 13 -4.30 -5.41 14.87
CA PRO A 13 -4.29 -5.46 16.32
C PRO A 13 -3.16 -6.34 16.82
N GLN A 14 -2.65 -5.99 18.00
CA GLN A 14 -1.79 -6.91 18.75
C GLN A 14 -2.64 -8.09 19.23
N SER A 15 -2.21 -9.31 18.93
CA SER A 15 -2.59 -10.49 19.71
C SER A 15 -2.06 -10.29 21.16
N GLY A 16 -2.95 -10.30 22.16
CA GLY A 16 -2.63 -9.94 23.57
C GLY A 16 -1.84 -11.01 24.34
N PRO A 17 -1.88 -10.98 25.70
CA PRO A 17 -1.26 -9.99 26.59
C PRO A 17 0.26 -10.19 26.72
N GLN A 18 1.00 -9.09 26.95
CA GLN A 18 2.43 -9.13 27.30
C GLN A 18 2.61 -9.89 28.62
N MET A 19 3.21 -11.08 28.57
CA MET A 19 3.74 -11.71 29.78
C MET A 19 4.92 -10.88 30.26
N GLN A 20 4.81 -10.41 31.51
CA GLN A 20 5.82 -9.65 32.23
C GLN A 20 7.11 -10.49 32.31
N ALA A 21 8.18 -10.05 31.66
CA ALA A 21 9.46 -10.72 31.70
C ALA A 21 10.10 -10.52 33.08
N GLY A 22 10.30 -11.61 33.82
CA GLY A 22 11.26 -11.68 34.92
C GLY A 22 12.69 -11.65 34.36
N PRO A 23 13.71 -11.30 35.18
CA PRO A 23 15.07 -11.14 34.69
C PRO A 23 15.73 -12.52 34.61
N GLU A 24 16.22 -12.93 33.44
CA GLU A 24 17.42 -13.78 33.32
C GLU A 24 17.86 -13.98 31.86
N ASP A 25 19.17 -13.94 31.67
CA ASP A 25 19.96 -14.04 30.43
C ASP A 25 19.61 -15.23 29.52
N GLN A 26 19.20 -14.97 28.28
CA GLN A 26 19.35 -15.91 27.14
C GLN A 26 19.68 -15.15 25.84
N PRO A 27 20.71 -15.58 25.07
CA PRO A 27 20.99 -15.03 23.74
C PRO A 27 20.01 -15.64 22.73
N GLY A 28 18.82 -15.04 22.68
CA GLY A 28 17.71 -15.49 21.86
C GLY A 28 16.43 -14.76 22.26
N GLY A 29 16.51 -13.42 22.36
CA GLY A 29 15.35 -12.60 22.72
C GLY A 29 14.15 -12.92 21.81
N PRO A 30 12.92 -12.89 22.34
CA PRO A 30 11.74 -13.13 21.51
C PRO A 30 11.82 -12.18 20.33
N ALA A 31 11.68 -12.71 19.11
CA ALA A 31 11.51 -11.89 17.93
C ALA A 31 10.42 -10.87 18.28
N SER A 32 10.78 -9.59 18.37
CA SER A 32 9.78 -8.55 18.51
C SER A 32 8.83 -8.80 17.35
N GLN A 33 7.58 -9.15 17.64
CA GLN A 33 6.54 -9.18 16.63
C GLN A 33 6.45 -7.73 16.14
N GLN A 34 7.23 -7.42 15.11
CA GLN A 34 7.21 -6.10 14.49
C GLN A 34 5.77 -5.87 14.09
N LYS A 35 5.15 -4.86 14.70
CA LYS A 35 3.83 -4.38 14.29
C LYS A 35 3.91 -4.20 12.78
N ALA A 36 3.13 -4.96 12.02
CA ALA A 36 3.02 -4.76 10.58
C ALA A 36 2.26 -3.43 10.37
N THR A 37 2.98 -2.31 10.43
CA THR A 37 2.41 -0.98 10.20
C THR A 37 2.59 -0.61 8.73
N GLY A 38 1.48 -0.38 8.05
CA GLY A 38 1.44 0.21 6.72
C GLY A 38 0.70 1.54 6.71
N SER A 39 0.58 2.10 5.52
CA SER A 39 -0.22 3.29 5.24
C SER A 39 -1.40 2.95 4.35
N GLY A 40 -2.36 3.86 4.30
CA GLY A 40 -3.45 3.86 3.34
C GLY A 40 -3.81 5.28 2.99
N PHE A 41 -4.78 5.44 2.09
CA PHE A 41 -5.40 6.73 1.85
C PHE A 41 -6.90 6.59 1.64
N VAL A 42 -7.63 7.65 2.01
CA VAL A 42 -9.07 7.77 1.84
C VAL A 42 -9.39 7.80 0.35
N TRP A 43 -10.25 6.87 -0.06
CA TRP A 43 -10.68 6.69 -1.44
C TRP A 43 -11.91 7.53 -1.77
N ASP A 44 -12.91 7.53 -0.88
CA ASP A 44 -14.19 8.20 -1.09
C ASP A 44 -14.81 8.69 0.22
N ASP A 45 -15.93 9.41 0.11
CA ASP A 45 -16.68 9.96 1.25
C ASP A 45 -17.49 8.89 2.00
N ASN A 46 -17.48 7.63 1.55
CA ASN A 46 -18.20 6.52 2.19
C ASN A 46 -17.34 5.79 3.24
N GLY A 47 -16.13 6.29 3.49
CA GLY A 47 -15.19 5.71 4.44
C GLY A 47 -14.34 4.59 3.86
N HIS A 48 -14.26 4.44 2.53
CA HIS A 48 -13.33 3.48 1.93
C HIS A 48 -11.89 3.99 2.01
N ILE A 49 -10.99 3.08 2.36
CA ILE A 49 -9.55 3.32 2.45
C ILE A 49 -8.85 2.27 1.62
N VAL A 50 -7.93 2.73 0.77
CA VAL A 50 -7.10 1.86 -0.06
C VAL A 50 -5.73 1.71 0.57
N THR A 51 -5.24 0.47 0.62
CA THR A 51 -3.90 0.10 1.12
C THR A 51 -3.38 -1.11 0.33
N ASN A 52 -2.24 -1.67 0.75
CA ASN A 52 -1.74 -2.90 0.15
C ASN A 52 -2.33 -4.16 0.79
N ALA A 53 -2.46 -5.23 0.02
CA ALA A 53 -2.94 -6.53 0.51
C ALA A 53 -1.99 -7.12 1.56
N HIS A 54 -0.67 -6.99 1.39
CA HIS A 54 0.29 -7.49 2.36
C HIS A 54 0.25 -6.74 3.71
N VAL A 55 -0.21 -5.48 3.74
CA VAL A 55 -0.32 -4.70 4.98
C VAL A 55 -1.39 -5.27 5.90
N VAL A 56 -2.45 -5.84 5.33
CA VAL A 56 -3.63 -6.36 6.05
C VAL A 56 -3.67 -7.89 6.08
N HIS A 57 -2.65 -8.56 5.57
CA HIS A 57 -2.60 -10.00 5.46
C HIS A 57 -2.59 -10.68 6.85
N GLY A 58 -3.54 -11.59 7.07
CA GLY A 58 -3.68 -12.33 8.33
C GLY A 58 -4.22 -11.50 9.50
N ALA A 59 -4.74 -10.28 9.24
CA ALA A 59 -5.31 -9.43 10.28
C ALA A 59 -6.81 -9.72 10.49
N ASP A 60 -7.20 -10.09 11.71
CA ASP A 60 -8.62 -10.32 12.06
C ASP A 60 -9.43 -9.01 12.17
N LYS A 61 -8.75 -7.91 12.50
CA LYS A 61 -9.28 -6.55 12.54
C LYS A 61 -8.19 -5.63 11.99
N VAL A 62 -8.53 -4.42 11.55
CA VAL A 62 -7.54 -3.41 11.18
C VAL A 62 -7.89 -2.11 11.87
N MET A 63 -6.91 -1.47 12.49
CA MET A 63 -7.07 -0.14 13.06
C MET A 63 -6.53 0.89 12.08
N VAL A 64 -7.36 1.89 11.80
CA VAL A 64 -7.00 3.05 10.98
C VAL A 64 -6.75 4.24 11.89
N SER A 65 -5.59 4.87 11.77
CA SER A 65 -5.30 6.14 12.45
C SER A 65 -5.39 7.31 11.48
N THR A 66 -6.20 8.30 11.81
CA THR A 66 -6.24 9.59 11.10
C THR A 66 -5.11 10.52 11.56
N GLY A 67 -4.88 11.63 10.86
CA GLY A 67 -3.79 12.59 11.14
C GLY A 67 -3.85 13.27 12.52
N ASP A 68 -4.98 13.19 13.23
CA ASP A 68 -5.17 13.63 14.62
C ASP A 68 -4.89 12.51 15.65
N GLN A 69 -4.28 11.40 15.21
CA GLN A 69 -3.93 10.22 16.01
C GLN A 69 -5.13 9.47 16.62
N GLN A 70 -6.36 9.80 16.22
CA GLN A 70 -7.53 9.02 16.60
C GLN A 70 -7.55 7.70 15.82
N GLN A 71 -7.86 6.61 16.52
CA GLN A 71 -7.92 5.28 15.96
C GLN A 71 -9.35 4.80 15.80
N TYR A 72 -9.67 4.27 14.61
CA TYR A 72 -10.98 3.72 14.30
C TYR A 72 -10.83 2.29 13.81
N ALA A 73 -11.78 1.43 14.19
CA ALA A 73 -11.85 0.09 13.65
C ALA A 73 -12.28 0.17 12.17
N ALA A 74 -11.55 -0.50 11.31
CA ALA A 74 -11.89 -0.69 9.91
C ALA A 74 -12.15 -2.17 9.63
N LYS A 75 -13.16 -2.42 8.78
CA LYS A 75 -13.44 -3.74 8.25
C LYS A 75 -12.69 -3.92 6.95
N LEU A 76 -12.17 -5.12 6.73
CA LEU A 76 -11.70 -5.52 5.42
C LEU A 76 -12.90 -5.73 4.49
N VAL A 77 -12.98 -4.96 3.41
CA VAL A 77 -14.00 -5.14 2.37
C VAL A 77 -13.60 -6.30 1.48
N ALA A 78 -12.41 -6.21 0.87
CA ALA A 78 -11.82 -7.26 0.06
C ALA A 78 -10.33 -7.00 -0.20
N THR A 79 -9.63 -8.03 -0.68
CA THR A 79 -8.25 -7.94 -1.15
C THR A 79 -8.11 -8.51 -2.55
N ASP A 80 -7.09 -8.03 -3.26
CA ASP A 80 -6.57 -8.63 -4.47
C ASP A 80 -5.07 -8.87 -4.33
N PRO A 81 -4.65 -10.08 -3.91
CA PRO A 81 -3.24 -10.42 -3.71
C PRO A 81 -2.40 -10.39 -4.99
N ASP A 82 -3.04 -10.53 -6.17
CA ASP A 82 -2.36 -10.52 -7.47
C ASP A 82 -1.81 -9.14 -7.82
N THR A 83 -2.41 -8.06 -7.33
CA THR A 83 -1.92 -6.68 -7.52
C THR A 83 -1.52 -5.99 -6.23
N ASP A 84 -1.56 -6.72 -5.11
CA ASP A 84 -1.23 -6.21 -3.78
C ASP A 84 -2.12 -5.03 -3.36
N ILE A 85 -3.42 -5.09 -3.66
CA ILE A 85 -4.39 -4.04 -3.30
C ILE A 85 -5.38 -4.58 -2.26
N ALA A 86 -5.73 -3.75 -1.29
CA ALA A 86 -6.81 -4.01 -0.34
C ALA A 86 -7.69 -2.78 -0.16
N VAL A 87 -8.98 -3.04 0.05
CA VAL A 87 -9.97 -2.02 0.41
C VAL A 87 -10.44 -2.30 1.83
N LEU A 88 -10.30 -1.30 2.68
CA LEU A 88 -10.85 -1.24 4.02
C LEU A 88 -12.05 -0.28 4.04
N ARG A 89 -12.91 -0.42 5.04
CA ARG A 89 -14.00 0.51 5.30
C ARG A 89 -14.08 0.86 6.78
N VAL A 90 -14.05 2.15 7.08
CA VAL A 90 -14.46 2.67 8.40
C VAL A 90 -15.96 2.95 8.38
N GLU A 91 -16.65 2.59 9.45
CA GLU A 91 -18.10 2.80 9.59
C GLU A 91 -18.44 3.84 10.67
N ASP A 92 -17.46 4.23 11.49
CA ASP A 92 -17.65 5.25 12.52
C ASP A 92 -17.93 6.62 11.86
N PRO A 93 -19.10 7.25 12.11
CA PRO A 93 -19.42 8.56 11.55
C PRO A 93 -18.39 9.65 11.87
N ALA A 94 -17.75 9.58 13.04
CA ALA A 94 -16.70 10.52 13.42
C ALA A 94 -15.41 10.33 12.60
N ALA A 95 -15.13 9.09 12.18
CA ALA A 95 -14.05 8.80 11.24
C ALA A 95 -14.38 9.32 9.85
N ILE A 96 -15.58 9.00 9.35
CA ILE A 96 -16.04 9.40 8.01
C ILE A 96 -16.04 10.92 7.86
N ALA A 97 -16.49 11.67 8.88
CA ALA A 97 -16.46 13.13 8.86
C ALA A 97 -15.05 13.74 8.73
N LYS A 98 -14.01 12.96 9.03
CA LYS A 98 -12.59 13.34 8.91
C LYS A 98 -11.91 12.72 7.68
N CYS A 99 -12.58 11.80 7.01
CA CYS A 99 -12.10 11.19 5.77
C CYS A 99 -12.23 12.20 4.64
N HIS A 100 -11.11 12.74 4.20
CA HIS A 100 -11.05 13.60 3.03
C HIS A 100 -10.40 12.82 1.88
N PRO A 101 -11.16 12.46 0.83
CA PRO A 101 -10.63 11.69 -0.29
C PRO A 101 -9.41 12.36 -0.91
N CYS A 102 -8.40 11.57 -1.23
CA CYS A 102 -7.28 12.07 -2.01
C CYS A 102 -7.74 12.38 -3.45
N ALA A 103 -7.20 13.44 -4.05
CA ALA A 103 -7.43 13.71 -5.46
C ALA A 103 -6.78 12.61 -6.31
N MET A 104 -7.55 11.96 -7.16
CA MET A 104 -7.05 10.90 -8.04
C MET A 104 -6.49 11.48 -9.34
N GLY A 105 -5.21 11.25 -9.61
CA GLY A 105 -4.55 11.65 -10.85
C GLY A 105 -4.70 10.60 -11.95
N SER A 106 -3.72 10.55 -12.85
CA SER A 106 -3.60 9.52 -13.88
C SER A 106 -2.17 9.01 -13.97
N SER A 107 -2.02 7.71 -14.22
CA SER A 107 -0.73 7.08 -14.46
C SER A 107 -0.42 6.87 -15.96
N SER A 108 -1.29 7.32 -16.88
CA SER A 108 -1.14 7.03 -18.32
C SER A 108 0.04 7.72 -19.00
N ASN A 109 0.40 8.93 -18.55
CA ASN A 109 1.37 9.79 -19.23
C ASN A 109 2.52 10.17 -18.30
N LEU A 110 2.90 9.26 -17.40
CA LEU A 110 4.03 9.48 -16.51
C LEU A 110 5.32 9.52 -17.33
N GLN A 111 6.17 10.51 -17.02
CA GLN A 111 7.43 10.71 -17.70
C GLN A 111 8.57 10.57 -16.69
N VAL A 112 9.63 9.88 -17.11
CA VAL A 112 10.87 9.80 -16.32
C VAL A 112 11.37 11.21 -16.01
N GLY A 113 11.75 11.44 -14.76
CA GLY A 113 12.18 12.75 -14.25
C GLY A 113 11.05 13.60 -13.64
N GLN A 114 9.78 13.21 -13.79
CA GLN A 114 8.68 13.90 -13.09
C GLN A 114 8.83 13.74 -11.58
N THR A 115 8.76 14.85 -10.84
CA THR A 115 8.80 14.84 -9.37
C THR A 115 7.62 14.06 -8.80
N VAL A 116 7.92 13.21 -7.82
CA VAL A 116 6.93 12.45 -7.06
C VAL A 116 7.16 12.59 -5.56
N LEU A 117 6.07 12.46 -4.80
CA LEU A 117 6.07 12.47 -3.35
C LEU A 117 5.50 11.14 -2.86
N ALA A 118 6.31 10.32 -2.21
CA ALA A 118 5.83 9.11 -1.54
C ALA A 118 5.50 9.47 -0.09
N ILE A 119 4.22 9.32 0.27
CA ILE A 119 3.72 9.63 1.60
C ILE A 119 3.33 8.35 2.31
N GLY A 120 3.73 8.25 3.57
CA GLY A 120 3.21 7.29 4.52
C GLY A 120 3.03 7.91 5.90
N ASN A 121 2.57 7.11 6.84
CA ASN A 121 2.51 7.43 8.26
C ASN A 121 3.10 6.25 9.06
N PRO A 122 4.43 6.04 8.97
CA PRO A 122 5.10 5.04 9.79
C PRO A 122 4.90 5.41 11.26
N PHE A 123 4.33 4.49 12.04
CA PHE A 123 4.16 4.60 13.49
C PHE A 123 3.10 5.57 14.01
N GLY A 124 2.33 6.25 13.16
CA GLY A 124 1.23 7.12 13.59
C GLY A 124 1.66 8.38 14.34
N LEU A 125 2.98 8.67 14.38
CA LEU A 125 3.55 9.75 15.19
C LEU A 125 3.79 11.03 14.38
N ASP A 126 4.02 10.92 13.08
CA ASP A 126 4.06 12.02 12.10
C ASP A 126 4.12 11.42 10.69
N HIS A 127 3.49 12.06 9.71
CA HIS A 127 3.55 11.60 8.32
C HIS A 127 5.00 11.60 7.81
N SER A 128 5.45 10.46 7.25
CA SER A 128 6.71 10.41 6.52
C SER A 128 6.46 10.82 5.09
N LEU A 129 7.18 11.84 4.64
CA LEU A 129 7.18 12.26 3.24
C LEU A 129 8.60 12.09 2.70
N THR A 130 8.69 11.43 1.55
CA THR A 130 9.93 11.32 0.78
C THR A 130 9.66 11.83 -0.63
N THR A 131 10.67 12.48 -1.20
CA THR A 131 10.59 13.06 -2.54
C THR A 131 11.58 12.35 -3.44
N GLY A 132 11.20 12.19 -4.69
CA GLY A 132 12.06 11.68 -5.74
C GLY A 132 11.49 12.02 -7.10
N VAL A 133 11.80 11.21 -8.09
CA VAL A 133 11.24 11.29 -9.43
C VAL A 133 10.68 9.94 -9.87
N VAL A 134 9.88 9.94 -10.93
CA VAL A 134 9.66 8.73 -11.74
C VAL A 134 11.00 8.35 -12.36
N SER A 135 11.53 7.19 -11.97
CA SER A 135 12.77 6.62 -12.52
C SER A 135 12.51 5.66 -13.68
N GLY A 136 11.26 5.22 -13.85
CA GLY A 136 10.83 4.33 -14.92
C GLY A 136 9.34 4.01 -14.84
N THR A 137 8.77 3.61 -15.97
CA THR A 137 7.40 3.09 -16.09
C THR A 137 7.45 1.67 -16.67
N GLU A 138 6.31 0.98 -16.68
CA GLU A 138 6.18 -0.35 -17.29
C GLU A 138 7.14 -1.40 -16.73
N ARG A 139 7.47 -1.30 -15.43
CA ARG A 139 8.26 -2.32 -14.75
C ARG A 139 7.39 -3.50 -14.33
N ILE A 140 8.06 -4.61 -14.05
CA ILE A 140 7.44 -5.82 -13.52
C ILE A 140 8.08 -6.14 -12.18
N ILE A 141 7.26 -6.33 -11.15
CA ILE A 141 7.69 -6.82 -9.84
C ILE A 141 6.95 -8.12 -9.52
N GLN A 142 7.48 -8.92 -8.61
CA GLN A 142 6.76 -10.09 -8.12
C GLN A 142 5.65 -9.63 -7.18
N GLY A 143 4.45 -10.19 -7.28
CA GLY A 143 3.34 -9.92 -6.37
C GLY A 143 3.30 -10.87 -5.17
N LEU A 144 2.39 -10.63 -4.23
CA LEU A 144 2.25 -11.46 -3.02
C LEU A 144 1.82 -12.90 -3.35
N SER A 145 1.00 -13.10 -4.38
CA SER A 145 0.58 -14.43 -4.86
C SER A 145 1.65 -15.17 -5.67
N GLY A 146 2.83 -14.59 -5.84
CA GLY A 146 3.89 -15.08 -6.71
C GLY A 146 3.69 -14.72 -8.19
N LYS A 147 2.52 -14.21 -8.59
CA LYS A 147 2.27 -13.69 -9.93
C LYS A 147 2.93 -12.32 -10.13
N PRO A 148 3.43 -11.99 -11.34
CA PRO A 148 4.02 -10.69 -11.60
C PRO A 148 2.96 -9.57 -11.59
N ILE A 149 3.26 -8.46 -10.91
CA ILE A 149 2.56 -7.19 -11.05
C ILE A 149 3.25 -6.41 -12.16
N SER A 150 2.54 -6.20 -13.27
CA SER A 150 3.05 -5.51 -14.44
C SER A 150 2.67 -4.03 -14.44
N GLY A 151 3.38 -3.22 -15.21
CA GLY A 151 3.06 -1.81 -15.39
C GLY A 151 3.51 -0.91 -14.23
N VAL A 152 4.25 -1.42 -13.23
CA VAL A 152 4.52 -0.65 -12.02
C VAL A 152 5.44 0.54 -12.27
N ILE A 153 5.19 1.61 -11.52
CA ILE A 153 5.98 2.84 -11.54
C ILE A 153 7.22 2.58 -10.71
N GLN A 154 8.39 2.91 -11.24
CA GLN A 154 9.65 2.92 -10.50
C GLN A 154 9.97 4.34 -10.05
N THR A 155 10.43 4.50 -8.83
CA THR A 155 10.85 5.80 -8.26
C THR A 155 12.12 5.65 -7.44
N ASP A 156 12.87 6.74 -7.31
CA ASP A 156 13.98 6.87 -6.37
C ASP A 156 13.59 7.55 -5.05
N ALA A 157 12.32 7.95 -4.91
CA ALA A 157 11.77 8.34 -3.62
C ALA A 157 11.94 7.18 -2.63
N ALA A 158 12.36 7.48 -1.40
CA ALA A 158 12.67 6.46 -0.41
C ALA A 158 11.39 5.74 0.09
N VAL A 159 11.03 4.64 -0.56
CA VAL A 159 9.94 3.74 -0.14
C VAL A 159 10.47 2.76 0.91
N LYS A 160 10.17 3.03 2.19
CA LYS A 160 10.58 2.24 3.36
C LYS A 160 9.37 1.61 4.07
N PRO A 161 9.57 0.67 5.02
CA PRO A 161 8.46 0.14 5.79
C PRO A 161 7.64 1.26 6.41
N GLY A 162 6.32 1.19 6.29
CA GLY A 162 5.39 2.24 6.70
C GLY A 162 4.96 3.22 5.60
N ASN A 163 5.66 3.31 4.45
CA ASN A 163 5.13 4.00 3.26
C ASN A 163 4.24 3.09 2.40
N SER A 164 4.40 1.76 2.53
CA SER A 164 3.61 0.77 1.79
C SER A 164 2.12 0.93 2.05
N GLY A 165 1.34 0.94 0.98
CA GLY A 165 -0.09 1.19 0.96
C GLY A 165 -0.45 2.68 0.95
N GLY A 166 0.50 3.57 1.23
CA GLY A 166 0.33 5.01 1.12
C GLY A 166 0.43 5.50 -0.33
N PRO A 167 -0.01 6.73 -0.62
CA PRO A 167 -0.04 7.24 -1.98
C PRO A 167 1.33 7.70 -2.48
N LEU A 168 1.58 7.47 -3.77
CA LEU A 168 2.58 8.17 -4.57
C LEU A 168 1.88 9.33 -5.27
N LEU A 169 2.30 10.56 -5.01
CA LEU A 169 1.67 11.77 -5.55
C LEU A 169 2.53 12.43 -6.63
N ASN A 170 1.87 13.07 -7.60
CA ASN A 170 2.53 14.02 -8.49
C ASN A 170 2.73 15.39 -7.81
N SER A 171 3.33 16.33 -8.54
CA SER A 171 3.56 17.70 -8.05
C SER A 171 2.27 18.48 -7.76
N SER A 172 1.12 18.11 -8.35
CA SER A 172 -0.19 18.68 -8.04
C SER A 172 -0.81 18.12 -6.76
N GLY A 173 -0.21 17.09 -6.16
CA GLY A 173 -0.77 16.40 -4.99
C GLY A 173 -1.81 15.35 -5.33
N GLU A 174 -1.92 14.95 -6.59
CA GLU A 174 -2.83 13.91 -7.06
C GLU A 174 -2.17 12.55 -6.98
N VAL A 175 -2.92 11.53 -6.59
CA VAL A 175 -2.44 10.15 -6.49
C VAL A 175 -2.18 9.60 -7.89
N ILE A 176 -0.95 9.17 -8.13
CA ILE A 176 -0.52 8.50 -9.37
C ILE A 176 -0.17 7.03 -9.18
N GLY A 177 -0.06 6.57 -7.92
CA GLY A 177 0.06 5.16 -7.59
C GLY A 177 0.00 4.88 -6.09
N ILE A 178 0.09 3.59 -5.73
CA ILE A 178 0.21 3.12 -4.34
C ILE A 178 1.63 2.62 -4.13
N ASN A 179 2.36 3.20 -3.17
CA ASN A 179 3.69 2.75 -2.81
C ASN A 179 3.64 1.29 -2.37
N SER A 180 4.47 0.42 -2.95
CA SER A 180 4.55 -0.99 -2.58
C SER A 180 5.99 -1.36 -2.26
N GLN A 181 6.20 -2.06 -1.15
CA GLN A 181 7.51 -2.53 -0.71
C GLN A 181 7.89 -3.89 -1.30
N ILE A 182 7.14 -4.42 -2.28
CA ILE A 182 7.43 -5.77 -2.72
C ILE A 182 8.85 -5.84 -3.31
N MET A 183 9.61 -6.80 -2.78
CA MET A 183 11.01 -7.02 -3.12
C MET A 183 11.16 -7.25 -4.62
N SER A 184 11.91 -6.36 -5.28
CA SER A 184 12.60 -6.73 -6.51
C SER A 184 13.63 -7.82 -6.20
N ALA A 185 13.86 -8.73 -7.15
CA ALA A 185 14.82 -9.83 -7.04
C ALA A 185 16.25 -9.38 -6.60
N SER A 186 16.58 -8.09 -6.75
CA SER A 186 17.87 -7.50 -6.42
C SER A 186 18.16 -7.28 -4.92
N ARG A 187 17.18 -7.42 -4.00
CA ARG A 187 17.32 -7.31 -2.51
C ARG A 187 18.05 -6.08 -1.92
N SER A 188 18.53 -5.14 -2.72
CA SER A 188 19.20 -3.92 -2.28
C SER A 188 18.26 -2.73 -2.45
N SER A 189 17.92 -2.06 -1.34
CA SER A 189 17.30 -0.73 -1.34
C SER A 189 18.33 0.32 -1.80
N ALA A 190 18.80 0.21 -3.04
CA ALA A 190 19.75 1.13 -3.67
C ALA A 190 19.05 2.35 -4.28
N GLY A 191 18.01 2.87 -3.62
CA GLY A 191 17.17 3.95 -4.16
C GLY A 191 16.22 3.49 -5.27
N ILE A 192 15.66 2.29 -5.16
CA ILE A 192 14.66 1.76 -6.09
C ILE A 192 13.40 1.41 -5.30
N GLY A 193 12.36 2.22 -5.46
CA GLY A 193 11.01 2.00 -4.97
C GLY A 193 10.04 1.71 -6.12
N PHE A 194 8.92 1.07 -5.79
CA PHE A 194 7.87 0.75 -6.75
C PHE A 194 6.50 1.21 -6.27
N ALA A 195 5.62 1.52 -7.22
CA ALA A 195 4.22 1.82 -6.95
C ALA A 195 3.30 1.18 -7.98
N VAL A 196 2.17 0.64 -7.50
CA VAL A 196 1.10 0.13 -8.37
C VAL A 196 0.40 1.34 -9.02
N PRO A 197 0.23 1.41 -10.35
CA PRO A 197 -0.28 2.60 -11.02
C PRO A 197 -1.73 2.91 -10.65
N ILE A 198 -2.08 4.19 -10.47
CA ILE A 198 -3.42 4.58 -10.00
C ILE A 198 -4.54 4.15 -10.96
N ASN A 199 -4.28 4.05 -12.27
CA ASN A 199 -5.30 3.60 -13.21
C ASN A 199 -5.63 2.12 -13.02
N THR A 200 -4.62 1.28 -12.73
CA THR A 200 -4.83 -0.12 -12.33
C THR A 200 -5.62 -0.19 -11.02
N VAL A 201 -5.25 0.65 -10.06
CA VAL A 201 -5.90 0.71 -8.75
C VAL A 201 -7.38 1.06 -8.86
N LYS A 202 -7.75 2.06 -9.66
CA LYS A 202 -9.16 2.46 -9.88
C LYS A 202 -10.02 1.27 -10.29
N VAL A 203 -9.61 0.55 -11.34
CA VAL A 203 -10.34 -0.62 -11.85
C VAL A 203 -10.51 -1.69 -10.76
N ILE A 204 -9.47 -1.94 -9.99
CA ILE A 204 -9.48 -3.00 -8.97
C ILE A 204 -10.32 -2.59 -7.78
N VAL A 205 -10.17 -1.36 -7.29
CA VAL A 205 -10.93 -0.85 -6.15
C VAL A 205 -12.42 -0.81 -6.46
N ASP A 206 -12.81 -0.38 -7.67
CA ASP A 206 -14.20 -0.36 -8.10
C ASP A 206 -14.81 -1.79 -8.08
N GLU A 207 -14.10 -2.78 -8.62
CA GLU A 207 -14.52 -4.20 -8.58
C GLU A 207 -14.59 -4.75 -7.15
N LEU A 208 -13.59 -4.44 -6.31
CA LEU A 208 -13.55 -4.90 -4.93
C LEU A 208 -14.69 -4.30 -4.09
N ILE A 209 -15.05 -3.03 -4.31
CA ILE A 209 -16.17 -2.38 -3.63
C ILE A 209 -17.51 -2.95 -4.14
N ALA A 210 -17.67 -3.11 -5.46
CA ALA A 210 -18.93 -3.53 -6.05
C ALA A 210 -19.24 -5.02 -5.85
N HIS A 211 -18.21 -5.87 -5.88
CA HIS A 211 -18.37 -7.32 -5.99
C HIS A 211 -17.62 -8.12 -4.92
N GLY A 212 -16.77 -7.46 -4.11
CA GLY A 212 -15.94 -8.12 -3.09
C GLY A 212 -14.80 -8.97 -3.67
N LYS A 213 -14.63 -8.98 -5.00
CA LYS A 213 -13.59 -9.71 -5.72
C LYS A 213 -13.43 -9.15 -7.12
N ILE A 214 -12.25 -9.33 -7.70
CA ILE A 214 -12.00 -9.07 -9.11
C ILE A 214 -12.16 -10.35 -9.94
N THR A 215 -12.88 -10.27 -11.05
CA THR A 215 -13.01 -11.40 -11.99
C THR A 215 -12.07 -11.17 -13.18
N ARG A 216 -10.98 -11.94 -13.26
CA ARG A 216 -10.04 -11.88 -14.39
C ARG A 216 -10.36 -12.96 -15.41
N ALA A 217 -10.65 -12.57 -16.64
CA ALA A 217 -10.64 -13.50 -17.75
C ALA A 217 -9.18 -13.90 -18.07
N ALA A 218 -8.92 -15.19 -18.24
CA ALA A 218 -7.61 -15.71 -18.62
C ALA A 218 -7.73 -16.59 -19.87
N LEU A 219 -6.85 -16.35 -20.84
CA LEU A 219 -6.64 -17.24 -21.99
C LEU A 219 -5.51 -18.21 -21.63
N GLY A 220 -5.83 -19.49 -21.45
CA GLY A 220 -4.90 -20.54 -21.04
C GLY A 220 -3.98 -21.00 -22.17
N VAL A 221 -3.12 -20.12 -22.67
CA VAL A 221 -2.15 -20.43 -23.74
C VAL A 221 -0.74 -20.50 -23.17
N THR A 222 0.00 -21.55 -23.51
CA THR A 222 1.44 -21.67 -23.22
C THR A 222 2.20 -21.61 -24.54
N LEU A 223 3.14 -20.67 -24.67
CA LEU A 223 4.00 -20.60 -25.86
C LEU A 223 5.03 -21.73 -25.78
N GLY A 224 5.02 -22.62 -26.78
CA GLY A 224 6.10 -23.60 -26.95
C GLY A 224 7.38 -22.93 -27.44
N SER A 225 8.53 -23.33 -26.89
CA SER A 225 9.83 -22.89 -27.39
C SER A 225 10.10 -23.54 -28.75
N LYS A 226 10.46 -22.76 -29.77
CA LYS A 226 11.11 -23.30 -30.97
C LYS A 226 12.51 -23.77 -30.56
N GLU A 227 12.79 -25.06 -30.70
CA GLU A 227 14.17 -25.54 -30.80
C GLU A 227 14.74 -25.01 -32.12
N THR A 228 15.75 -24.15 -32.03
CA THR A 228 16.55 -23.76 -33.19
C THR A 228 17.52 -24.92 -33.44
N LEU A 229 17.34 -25.64 -34.54
CA LEU A 229 18.31 -26.60 -35.07
C LEU A 229 19.58 -25.89 -35.58
#